data_AF-A0A522C264-F1
#
_entry.id   AF-A0A522C264-F1
#
_cell.length_a   1.000
_cell.length_b   1.000
_cell.length_c   1.000
_cell.angle_alpha   90.00
_cell.angle_beta   90.00
_cell.angle_gamma   90.00
#
_symmetry.space_group_name_H-M   'P 1'
#
loop_
_entity.id
_entity.type
_entity.pdbx_description
1 polymer ?
#
loop_
_entity_poly.entity_id
_entity_poly.type
_entity_poly.pdbx_seq_one_letter_code
_entity_poly.pdbx_strand_id
1 'polypeptide(L)'
;VYFSAYQKGLGHPAIPGEKMSLSKPESIFMREHRLYQVDFLMRRYGFGKGDIILNRSGNLSLEKDPKQLWAESHPEFYPVRINRADRESLLRIPGIGPETVSRILKARREYRISRLEHLGIKGKRLEKIRGYVIYE
;
A
#
# COMPACT_ATOMS: atom_id res chain seq x y z
N VAL A 1 5.93 -11.34 11.74
CA VAL A 1 6.86 -12.37 11.24
C VAL A 1 6.35 -12.81 9.88
N TYR A 2 7.18 -12.69 8.84
CA TYR A 2 6.85 -13.18 7.50
C TYR A 2 7.12 -14.69 7.48
N PHE A 3 6.09 -15.50 7.28
CA PHE A 3 6.21 -16.96 7.22
C PHE A 3 5.89 -17.42 5.80
N SER A 4 6.88 -17.43 4.92
CA SER A 4 6.68 -18.10 3.64
C SER A 4 6.76 -19.62 3.84
N ALA A 5 5.67 -20.31 3.53
CA ALA A 5 5.64 -21.77 3.43
C ALA A 5 6.09 -22.27 2.05
N TYR A 6 6.44 -21.37 1.13
CA TYR A 6 6.80 -21.75 -0.23
C TYR A 6 8.25 -22.25 -0.28
N GLN A 7 8.41 -23.56 -0.45
CA GLN A 7 9.67 -24.20 -0.79
C GLN A 7 9.65 -24.61 -2.26
N LYS A 8 10.60 -24.09 -3.05
CA LYS A 8 10.78 -24.48 -4.45
C LYS A 8 11.14 -25.96 -4.55
N GLY A 9 10.63 -26.65 -5.56
CA GLY A 9 10.93 -28.06 -5.83
C GLY A 9 9.99 -29.05 -5.13
N LEU A 10 9.05 -28.56 -4.31
CA LEU A 10 8.00 -29.39 -3.72
C LEU A 10 6.65 -29.28 -4.46
N GLY A 11 6.48 -28.29 -5.34
CA GLY A 11 5.28 -28.11 -6.15
C GLY A 11 5.30 -28.96 -7.42
N HIS A 12 4.13 -29.06 -8.06
CA HIS A 12 4.00 -29.75 -9.36
C HIS A 12 4.82 -29.00 -10.44
N PRO A 13 5.64 -29.67 -11.28
CA PRO A 13 6.53 -29.02 -12.26
C PRO A 13 5.83 -28.11 -13.28
N ALA A 14 4.52 -28.30 -13.48
CA ALA A 14 3.74 -27.45 -14.37
C ALA A 14 3.49 -26.03 -13.82
N ILE A 15 3.62 -25.82 -12.51
CA ILE A 15 3.37 -24.52 -11.86
C ILE A 15 4.40 -23.51 -12.37
N PRO A 16 4.00 -22.31 -12.83
CA PRO A 16 4.93 -21.30 -13.32
C PRO A 16 6.06 -20.95 -12.34
N GLY A 17 5.77 -20.95 -11.03
CA GLY A 17 6.75 -20.73 -9.96
C GLY A 17 7.82 -21.83 -9.84
N GLU A 18 7.55 -23.05 -10.29
CA GLU A 18 8.52 -24.16 -10.34
C GLU A 18 9.41 -24.08 -11.58
N LYS A 19 8.87 -23.54 -12.68
CA LYS A 19 9.60 -23.31 -13.94
C LYS A 19 10.50 -22.09 -13.90
N MET A 20 10.21 -21.12 -13.03
CA MET A 20 10.96 -19.87 -12.95
C MET A 20 12.33 -20.11 -12.28
N SER A 21 13.39 -20.02 -13.07
CA SER A 21 14.75 -19.84 -12.54
C SER A 21 14.90 -18.38 -12.14
N LEU A 22 14.43 -18.02 -10.94
CA LEU A 22 14.77 -16.72 -10.35
C LEU A 22 16.27 -16.76 -10.04
N SER A 23 17.06 -16.15 -10.91
CA SER A 23 18.52 -16.18 -10.89
C SER A 23 19.13 -15.51 -9.65
N LYS A 24 18.32 -14.83 -8.83
CA LYS A 24 18.75 -14.14 -7.60
C LYS A 24 17.80 -14.46 -6.43
N PRO A 25 18.29 -15.04 -5.32
CA PRO A 25 17.50 -15.32 -4.13
C PRO A 25 16.74 -14.10 -3.57
N GLU A 26 17.34 -12.90 -3.64
CA GLU A 26 16.73 -11.64 -3.20
C GLU A 26 15.40 -11.33 -3.89
N SER A 27 15.26 -11.72 -5.15
CA SER A 27 14.02 -11.52 -5.91
C SER A 27 12.87 -12.40 -5.40
N ILE A 28 13.17 -13.56 -4.80
CA ILE A 28 12.17 -14.46 -4.22
C ILE A 28 11.58 -13.81 -2.96
N PHE A 29 12.44 -13.37 -2.04
CA PHE A 29 12.00 -12.70 -0.81
C PHE A 29 11.20 -11.43 -1.10
N MET A 30 11.62 -10.65 -2.10
CA MET A 30 10.87 -9.46 -2.49
C MET A 30 9.51 -9.79 -3.11
N ARG A 31 9.38 -10.87 -3.89
CA ARG A 31 8.07 -11.32 -4.40
C ARG A 31 7.13 -11.71 -3.27
N GLU A 32 7.62 -12.47 -2.30
CA GLU A 32 6.84 -12.86 -1.11
C GLU A 32 6.41 -11.62 -0.31
N HIS A 33 7.35 -10.72 -0.05
CA HIS A 33 7.05 -9.45 0.63
C HIS A 33 5.96 -8.66 -0.10
N ARG A 34 6.01 -8.57 -1.43
CA ARG A 34 4.98 -7.89 -2.24
C ARG A 34 3.62 -8.59 -2.15
N LEU A 35 3.58 -9.92 -2.15
CA LEU A 35 2.33 -10.67 -1.96
C LEU A 35 1.71 -10.36 -0.58
N TYR A 36 2.51 -10.32 0.48
CA TYR A 36 2.01 -9.93 1.80
C TYR A 36 1.50 -8.50 1.86
N GLN A 37 2.21 -7.57 1.20
CA GLN A 37 1.75 -6.19 1.12
C GLN A 37 0.39 -6.09 0.42
N VAL A 38 0.21 -6.79 -0.72
CA VAL A 38 -1.07 -6.84 -1.43
C VAL A 38 -2.16 -7.45 -0.57
N ASP A 39 -1.92 -8.61 0.05
CA ASP A 39 -2.88 -9.23 0.96
C ASP A 39 -3.28 -8.29 2.11
N PHE A 40 -2.32 -7.59 2.71
CA PHE A 40 -2.60 -6.63 3.76
C PHE A 40 -3.44 -5.43 3.26
N LEU A 41 -3.16 -4.94 2.05
CA LEU A 41 -3.97 -3.89 1.41
C LEU A 41 -5.41 -4.38 1.17
N MET A 42 -5.58 -5.60 0.67
CA MET A 42 -6.92 -6.17 0.48
C MET A 42 -7.67 -6.28 1.80
N ARG A 43 -7.09 -6.95 2.80
CA ARG A 43 -7.76 -7.25 4.08
C ARG A 43 -7.98 -6.03 4.97
N ARG A 44 -7.09 -5.03 4.94
CA ARG A 44 -7.08 -3.93 5.92
C ARG A 44 -7.36 -2.56 5.31
N TYR A 45 -7.12 -2.40 4.00
CA TYR A 45 -7.29 -1.13 3.29
C TYR A 45 -8.47 -1.15 2.32
N GLY A 46 -9.11 -2.30 2.09
CA GLY A 46 -10.24 -2.42 1.17
C GLY A 46 -9.82 -2.38 -0.31
N PHE A 47 -8.55 -2.69 -0.61
CA PHE A 47 -8.11 -2.79 -2.01
C PHE A 47 -8.78 -4.00 -2.68
N GLY A 48 -9.33 -3.78 -3.86
CA GLY A 48 -9.86 -4.84 -4.72
C GLY A 48 -8.80 -5.39 -5.68
N LYS A 49 -9.14 -6.46 -6.41
CA LYS A 49 -8.27 -7.01 -7.47
C LYS A 49 -7.90 -5.96 -8.53
N GLY A 50 -8.85 -5.10 -8.90
CA GLY A 50 -8.64 -4.03 -9.88
C GLY A 50 -7.67 -2.95 -9.42
N ASP A 51 -7.44 -2.82 -8.11
CA ASP A 51 -6.48 -1.86 -7.55
C ASP A 51 -5.05 -2.39 -7.59
N ILE A 52 -4.83 -3.67 -7.89
CA ILE A 52 -3.50 -4.25 -7.86
C ILE A 52 -2.87 -4.14 -9.24
N ILE A 53 -1.96 -3.17 -9.38
CA ILE A 53 -1.24 -2.93 -10.63
C ILE A 53 -0.19 -4.02 -10.85
N LEU A 54 -0.37 -4.77 -11.93
CA LEU A 54 0.57 -5.78 -12.42
C LEU A 54 1.31 -5.24 -13.64
N ASN A 55 2.54 -5.70 -13.83
CA ASN A 55 3.29 -5.41 -15.06
C ASN A 55 2.75 -6.22 -16.25
N ARG A 56 3.30 -5.99 -17.45
CA ARG A 56 2.91 -6.68 -18.69
C ARG A 56 3.02 -8.20 -18.61
N SER A 57 3.87 -8.72 -17.72
CA SER A 57 4.07 -10.14 -17.49
C SER A 57 3.18 -10.69 -16.35
N GLY A 58 2.21 -9.91 -15.87
CA GLY A 58 1.28 -10.31 -14.80
C GLY A 58 1.91 -10.38 -13.41
N ASN A 59 3.03 -9.70 -13.17
CA ASN A 59 3.74 -9.73 -11.89
C ASN A 59 3.67 -8.39 -11.15
N LEU A 60 3.74 -8.44 -9.81
CA LEU A 60 3.90 -7.27 -8.95
C LEU A 60 5.27 -6.61 -9.17
N SER A 61 5.34 -5.28 -8.99
CA SER A 61 6.61 -4.56 -9.01
C SER A 61 7.49 -5.00 -7.83
N LEU A 62 8.75 -5.33 -8.10
CA LEU A 62 9.72 -5.64 -7.05
C LEU A 62 10.28 -4.35 -6.42
N GLU A 63 10.31 -3.26 -7.17
CA GLU A 63 10.94 -1.99 -6.75
C GLU A 63 9.97 -1.10 -5.98
N LYS A 64 8.71 -1.03 -6.43
CA LYS A 64 7.71 -0.13 -5.86
C LYS A 64 6.73 -0.86 -4.96
N ASP A 65 6.39 -0.22 -3.85
CA ASP A 65 5.30 -0.63 -2.97
C ASP A 65 3.95 -0.61 -3.72
N PRO A 66 3.08 -1.62 -3.58
CA PRO A 66 1.83 -1.69 -4.33
C PRO A 66 0.88 -0.50 -4.08
N LYS A 67 0.84 0.01 -2.85
CA LYS A 67 -0.01 1.17 -2.52
C LYS A 67 0.53 2.44 -3.14
N GLN A 68 1.86 2.62 -3.12
CA GLN A 68 2.52 3.71 -3.81
C GLN A 68 2.25 3.66 -5.32
N LEU A 69 2.40 2.48 -5.91
CA LEU A 69 2.20 2.28 -7.35
C LEU A 69 0.76 2.57 -7.76
N TRP A 70 -0.23 2.16 -6.95
CA TRP A 70 -1.62 2.52 -7.17
C TRP A 70 -1.83 4.04 -7.16
N ALA A 71 -1.25 4.75 -6.18
CA ALA A 71 -1.39 6.19 -6.06
C ALA A 71 -0.76 6.96 -7.24
N GLU A 72 0.38 6.48 -7.74
CA GLU A 72 1.02 7.04 -8.95
C GLU A 72 0.21 6.77 -10.22
N SER A 73 -0.57 5.68 -10.23
CA SER A 73 -1.40 5.29 -11.38
C SER A 73 -2.78 5.97 -11.39
N HIS A 74 -3.20 6.59 -10.27
CA HIS A 74 -4.49 7.27 -10.12
C HIS A 74 -4.29 8.70 -9.59
N PRO A 75 -3.58 9.58 -10.33
CA PRO A 75 -3.38 10.96 -9.90
C PRO A 75 -4.70 11.74 -9.72
N GLU A 76 -5.73 11.37 -10.47
CA GLU A 76 -7.09 11.95 -10.39
C GLU A 76 -7.78 11.71 -9.05
N PHE A 77 -7.32 10.72 -8.26
CA PHE A 77 -7.84 10.47 -6.93
C PHE A 77 -7.43 11.54 -5.91
N TYR A 78 -6.39 12.32 -6.23
CA TYR A 78 -5.76 13.28 -5.33
C TYR A 78 -6.01 14.72 -5.78
N PRO A 79 -6.04 15.70 -4.85
CA PRO A 79 -5.78 15.56 -3.42
C PRO A 79 -6.99 15.09 -2.61
N VAL A 80 -6.72 14.35 -1.54
CA VAL A 80 -7.75 13.91 -0.58
C VAL A 80 -7.96 14.98 0.49
N ARG A 81 -9.22 15.40 0.68
CA ARG A 81 -9.63 16.38 1.71
C ARG A 81 -9.62 15.77 3.11
N ILE A 82 -8.61 16.09 3.92
CA ILE A 82 -8.39 15.39 5.19
C ILE A 82 -9.41 15.67 6.28
N ASN A 83 -10.27 16.69 6.16
CA ASN A 83 -11.36 16.91 7.11
C ASN A 83 -12.71 16.35 6.63
N ARG A 84 -12.82 15.90 5.37
CA ARG A 84 -14.10 15.48 4.77
C ARG A 84 -14.10 14.06 4.21
N ALA A 85 -12.97 13.60 3.65
CA ALA A 85 -12.86 12.32 2.97
C ALA A 85 -13.20 11.14 3.89
N ASP A 86 -13.88 10.13 3.36
CA ASP A 86 -14.24 8.94 4.12
C ASP A 86 -13.02 8.07 4.51
N ARG A 87 -13.29 7.01 5.27
CA ARG A 87 -12.25 6.09 5.75
C ARG A 87 -11.46 5.46 4.59
N GLU A 88 -12.14 5.05 3.53
CA GLU A 88 -11.54 4.32 2.40
C GLU A 88 -10.64 5.25 1.58
N SER A 89 -11.08 6.47 1.32
CA SER A 89 -10.32 7.49 0.63
C SER A 89 -9.06 7.87 1.40
N LEU A 90 -9.16 8.02 2.72
CA LEU A 90 -7.99 8.24 3.57
C LEU A 90 -7.00 7.05 3.52
N LEU A 91 -7.52 5.83 3.43
CA LEU A 91 -6.71 4.62 3.29
C LEU A 91 -6.04 4.51 1.93
N ARG A 92 -6.42 5.29 0.91
CA ARG A 92 -5.69 5.34 -0.37
C ARG A 92 -4.43 6.21 -0.31
N ILE A 93 -4.29 7.11 0.66
CA ILE A 93 -3.14 8.02 0.75
C ILE A 93 -1.85 7.26 1.11
N PRO A 94 -0.78 7.34 0.30
CA PRO A 94 0.50 6.71 0.61
C PRO A 94 1.07 7.20 1.95
N GLY A 95 1.54 6.27 2.79
CA GLY A 95 2.04 6.58 4.13
C GLY A 95 0.97 6.78 5.21
N ILE A 96 -0.33 6.70 4.89
CA ILE A 96 -1.41 6.67 5.88
C ILE A 96 -1.94 5.24 6.05
N GLY A 97 -1.96 4.73 7.28
CA GLY A 97 -2.47 3.40 7.62
C GLY A 97 -3.73 3.45 8.50
N PRO A 98 -4.38 2.31 8.77
CA PRO A 98 -5.64 2.23 9.52
C PRO A 98 -5.64 2.96 10.87
N GLU A 99 -4.54 2.87 11.61
CA GLU A 99 -4.40 3.59 12.88
C GLU A 99 -4.41 5.10 12.69
N THR A 100 -3.69 5.59 11.69
CA THR A 100 -3.66 7.03 11.36
C THR A 100 -5.01 7.50 10.85
N VAL A 101 -5.71 6.69 10.05
CA VAL A 101 -7.09 6.99 9.64
C VAL A 101 -8.02 7.07 10.85
N SER A 102 -7.91 6.13 11.79
CA SER A 102 -8.69 6.17 13.03
C SER A 102 -8.41 7.46 13.82
N ARG A 103 -7.15 7.89 13.94
CA ARG A 103 -6.77 9.16 14.57
C ARG A 103 -7.36 10.37 13.84
N ILE A 104 -7.32 10.39 12.50
CA ILE A 104 -7.93 11.46 11.69
C ILE A 104 -9.42 11.55 11.96
N LEU A 105 -10.14 10.43 11.88
CA LEU A 105 -11.59 10.39 12.09
C LEU A 105 -11.97 10.80 13.52
N LYS A 106 -11.15 10.45 14.52
CA LYS A 106 -11.34 10.92 15.89
C LYS A 106 -11.08 12.43 16.01
N ALA A 107 -9.94 12.90 15.52
CA ALA A 107 -9.54 14.30 15.59
C ALA A 107 -10.58 15.24 14.97
N ARG A 108 -11.16 14.88 13.80
CA ARG A 108 -12.22 15.67 13.13
C ARG A 108 -13.44 15.97 13.99
N ARG A 109 -13.73 15.13 14.99
CA ARG A 109 -14.85 15.35 15.91
C ARG A 109 -14.52 16.34 17.03
N GLU A 110 -13.24 16.53 17.31
CA GLU A 110 -12.74 17.37 18.40
C GLU A 110 -12.28 18.73 17.87
N TYR A 111 -11.64 18.75 16.70
CA TYR A 111 -11.11 19.96 16.07
C TYR A 111 -10.90 19.80 14.57
N ARG A 112 -10.79 20.94 13.86
CA ARG A 112 -10.43 20.96 12.44
C ARG A 112 -8.92 20.75 12.28
N ILE A 113 -8.52 19.75 11.50
CA ILE A 113 -7.12 19.42 11.24
C ILE A 113 -6.56 20.44 10.24
N SER A 114 -5.61 21.27 10.67
CA SER A 114 -4.93 22.26 9.81
C SER A 114 -3.50 21.86 9.43
N ARG A 115 -2.94 20.86 10.11
CA ARG A 115 -1.58 20.37 9.90
C ARG A 115 -1.47 18.89 10.32
N LEU A 116 -0.80 18.08 9.51
CA LEU A 116 -0.64 16.63 9.74
C LEU A 116 0.18 16.31 11.00
N GLU A 117 1.02 17.23 11.43
CA GLU A 117 1.89 17.15 12.60
C GLU A 117 1.08 17.03 13.89
N HIS A 118 -0.15 17.58 13.93
CA HIS A 118 -1.10 17.39 15.04
C HIS A 118 -1.49 15.93 15.25
N LEU A 119 -1.39 15.11 14.20
CA LEU A 119 -1.67 13.68 14.24
C LEU A 119 -0.41 12.84 14.55
N GLY A 120 0.71 13.51 14.86
CA GLY A 120 2.01 12.89 15.12
C GLY A 120 2.75 12.46 13.85
N ILE A 121 2.34 12.92 12.67
CA ILE A 121 2.99 12.61 11.39
C ILE A 121 4.16 13.58 11.17
N LYS A 122 5.37 13.05 11.03
CA LYS A 122 6.63 13.84 10.96
C LYS A 122 7.63 13.25 9.97
N GLY A 123 8.67 14.02 9.63
CA GLY A 123 9.83 13.58 8.84
C GLY A 123 9.46 13.11 7.43
N LYS A 124 10.18 12.11 6.90
CA LYS A 124 9.97 11.58 5.53
C LYS A 124 8.53 11.15 5.25
N ARG A 125 7.81 10.67 6.28
CA ARG A 125 6.41 10.28 6.16
C ARG A 125 5.50 11.48 5.90
N LEU A 126 5.77 12.61 6.56
CA LEU A 126 5.04 13.85 6.35
C LEU A 126 5.26 14.38 4.92
N GLU A 127 6.52 14.46 4.48
CA GLU A 127 6.85 14.91 3.12
C GLU A 127 6.16 14.05 2.06
N LYS A 128 6.13 12.74 2.27
CA LYS A 128 5.41 11.82 1.38
C LYS A 128 3.91 12.10 1.31
N ILE A 129 3.25 12.40 2.43
CA ILE A 129 1.79 12.59 2.48
C ILE A 129 1.38 13.95 1.91
N ARG A 130 2.22 14.99 2.05
CA ARG A 130 1.90 16.37 1.64
C ARG A 130 1.46 16.49 0.18
N GLY A 131 2.01 15.69 -0.73
CA GLY A 131 1.63 15.69 -2.15
C GLY A 131 0.24 15.11 -2.45
N TYR A 132 -0.42 14.50 -1.47
CA TYR A 132 -1.67 13.75 -1.67
C TYR A 132 -2.88 14.33 -0.92
N VAL A 133 -2.70 15.39 -0.11
CA VAL A 133 -3.75 15.86 0.80
C VAL A 133 -3.91 17.36 0.82
N ILE A 134 -5.12 17.80 1.14
CA ILE A 134 -5.47 19.19 1.47
C ILE A 134 -6.29 19.26 2.76
N TYR A 135 -6.30 20.42 3.42
CA TYR A 135 -6.91 20.61 4.74
C TYR A 135 -8.36 21.11 4.72
N GLU A 136 -9.02 21.09 3.57
CA GLU A 136 -10.40 21.57 3.38
C GLU A 136 -11.47 20.74 4.11
#